data_AF-A0A846C8Z8-F1
#
_entry.id   AF-A0A846C8Z8-F1
#
_cell.length_a   1.000
_cell.length_b   1.000
_cell.length_c   1.000
_cell.angle_alpha   90.00
_cell.angle_beta   90.00
_cell.angle_gamma   90.00
#
_symmetry.space_group_name_H-M   'P 1'
#
loop_
_entity.id
_entity.type
_entity.pdbx_description
1 polymer ?
#
loop_
_entity_poly.entity_id
_entity_poly.type
_entity_poly.pdbx_seq_one_letter_code
_entity_poly.pdbx_strand_id
1 'polypeptide(L)'
;KYITVIPNPYPGARLGHKLKDIFTAFILAEWFNLQYLHNPIPDYGDGNDWENFLGLGEKENLFTDIVTKDVVIVSCSPLLGIRRLRVKGYLVLKSIIKIERIFRKIIYKRLDSLKFLGEWRSPYWHGVPINYIEEVFGGNKDNHQELIYSFLHGMRVTLTQINVWGKEGSINPSIYHNVLKKLKAKYHQQQHPDKISYYNQELINIAVPIRREDATLEDGRFLQLQFYENIVQQLIEVFPEQSYELHIYSLASEEDAQEIINSFSKKYDRVQFHTNEPSMTVMHHLIISDVLIVDHSSFHQIPGFLSEGIKLYHPHGYIKELDDDTWIPVDDQGMFNQDDFVDAVNNWGTNLSV
;
A
#
# COMPACT_ATOMS: atom_id res chain seq x y z
N LYS A 1 -13.50 22.03 6.19
CA LYS A 1 -13.03 21.61 4.85
C LYS A 1 -12.71 20.13 4.92
N TYR A 2 -12.99 19.41 3.85
CA TYR A 2 -12.99 17.95 3.83
C TYR A 2 -12.14 17.41 2.70
N ILE A 3 -11.65 16.19 2.87
CA ILE A 3 -11.05 15.41 1.79
C ILE A 3 -11.66 14.02 1.73
N THR A 4 -11.81 13.50 0.52
CA THR A 4 -12.19 12.12 0.29
C THR A 4 -11.43 11.58 -0.91
N VAL A 5 -11.37 10.27 -1.00
CA VAL A 5 -10.89 9.57 -2.19
C VAL A 5 -12.00 8.65 -2.69
N ILE A 6 -12.05 8.43 -4.00
CA ILE A 6 -12.89 7.40 -4.58
C ILE A 6 -11.99 6.22 -4.94
N PRO A 7 -11.95 5.15 -4.10
CA PRO A 7 -11.12 4.00 -4.39
C PRO A 7 -11.47 3.41 -5.75
N ASN A 8 -10.47 2.83 -6.42
CA ASN A 8 -10.67 2.20 -7.71
C ASN A 8 -11.80 1.13 -7.68
N PRO A 9 -12.91 1.31 -8.42
CA PRO A 9 -14.06 0.42 -8.40
C PRO A 9 -13.97 -0.76 -9.36
N TYR A 10 -12.82 -0.96 -10.03
CA TYR A 10 -12.63 -2.11 -10.91
C TYR A 10 -12.44 -3.40 -10.09
N PRO A 11 -13.19 -4.48 -10.37
CA PRO A 11 -13.00 -5.77 -9.70
C PRO A 11 -11.56 -6.32 -9.81
N GLY A 12 -10.90 -6.08 -10.94
CA GLY A 12 -9.49 -6.45 -11.15
C GLY A 12 -8.48 -5.49 -10.50
N ALA A 13 -8.91 -4.38 -9.88
CA ALA A 13 -8.01 -3.54 -9.11
C ALA A 13 -7.65 -4.26 -7.81
N ARG A 14 -6.38 -4.68 -7.73
CA ARG A 14 -5.82 -5.38 -6.56
C ARG A 14 -5.98 -4.53 -5.30
N LEU A 15 -6.22 -5.16 -4.15
CA LEU A 15 -6.44 -4.48 -2.88
C LEU A 15 -5.38 -3.42 -2.56
N GLY A 16 -4.09 -3.73 -2.75
CA GLY A 16 -3.00 -2.78 -2.49
C GLY A 16 -3.14 -1.45 -3.25
N HIS A 17 -3.74 -1.46 -4.45
CA HIS A 17 -4.04 -0.24 -5.20
C HIS A 17 -5.15 0.60 -4.56
N LYS A 18 -6.18 -0.04 -4.02
CA LYS A 18 -7.29 0.63 -3.33
C LYS A 18 -6.82 1.23 -2.01
N LEU A 19 -5.98 0.51 -1.27
CA LEU A 19 -5.39 1.00 -0.02
C LEU A 19 -4.46 2.19 -0.24
N LYS A 20 -3.66 2.19 -1.32
CA LYS A 20 -2.85 3.37 -1.70
C LYS A 20 -3.72 4.61 -2.01
N ASP A 21 -4.88 4.40 -2.64
CA ASP A 21 -5.83 5.50 -2.87
C ASP A 21 -6.33 6.03 -1.50
N ILE A 22 -6.70 5.16 -0.55
CA ILE A 22 -7.12 5.54 0.81
C ILE A 22 -6.00 6.26 1.59
N PHE A 23 -4.76 5.77 1.50
CA PHE A 23 -3.61 6.40 2.16
C PHE A 23 -3.41 7.84 1.67
N THR A 24 -3.69 8.11 0.40
CA THR A 24 -3.65 9.48 -0.15
C THR A 24 -4.57 10.43 0.63
N ALA A 25 -5.76 9.97 1.02
CA ALA A 25 -6.69 10.80 1.78
C ALA A 25 -6.18 11.06 3.21
N PHE A 26 -5.60 10.07 3.88
CA PHE A 26 -4.97 10.26 5.19
C PHE A 26 -3.79 11.24 5.12
N ILE A 27 -2.94 11.10 4.10
CA ILE A 27 -1.78 11.96 3.86
C ILE A 27 -2.21 13.42 3.66
N LEU A 28 -3.14 13.66 2.73
CA LEU A 28 -3.58 15.00 2.41
C LEU A 28 -4.45 15.60 3.53
N ALA A 29 -5.17 14.77 4.30
CA ALA A 29 -5.87 15.22 5.50
C ALA A 29 -4.89 15.76 6.55
N GLU A 30 -3.80 15.03 6.80
CA GLU A 30 -2.75 15.45 7.73
C GLU A 30 -2.05 16.73 7.23
N TRP A 31 -1.60 16.73 5.98
CA TRP A 31 -0.81 17.84 5.41
C TRP A 31 -1.61 19.16 5.37
N PHE A 32 -2.89 19.12 5.00
CA PHE A 32 -3.71 20.32 4.85
C PHE A 32 -4.69 20.57 6.00
N ASN A 33 -4.55 19.83 7.11
CA ASN A 33 -5.45 19.90 8.27
C ASN A 33 -6.94 19.80 7.87
N LEU A 34 -7.27 18.76 7.10
CA LEU A 34 -8.62 18.50 6.59
C LEU A 34 -9.26 17.35 7.34
N GLN A 35 -10.59 17.37 7.41
CA GLN A 35 -11.35 16.22 7.89
C GLN A 35 -11.49 15.18 6.77
N TYR A 36 -11.08 13.94 7.04
CA TYR A 36 -11.26 12.84 6.12
C TYR A 36 -12.73 12.38 6.11
N LEU A 37 -13.30 12.26 4.91
CA LEU A 37 -14.60 11.64 4.67
C LEU A 37 -14.38 10.27 4.06
N HIS A 38 -14.70 9.25 4.85
CA HIS A 38 -14.53 7.87 4.47
C HIS A 38 -15.46 7.51 3.32
N ASN A 39 -14.89 6.84 2.33
CA ASN A 39 -15.62 6.27 1.23
C ASN A 39 -15.21 4.80 1.13
N PRO A 40 -16.13 3.85 1.40
CA PRO A 40 -15.77 2.44 1.53
C PRO A 40 -15.11 1.87 0.29
N ILE A 41 -14.18 0.94 0.53
CA ILE A 41 -13.69 -0.03 -0.45
C ILE A 41 -14.92 -0.76 -1.00
N PRO A 42 -15.11 -0.76 -2.33
CA PRO A 42 -16.23 -1.49 -2.91
C PRO A 42 -16.14 -2.98 -2.57
N ASP A 43 -17.25 -3.56 -2.12
CA ASP A 43 -17.39 -5.01 -1.94
C ASP A 43 -17.53 -5.70 -3.30
N TYR A 44 -16.77 -6.77 -3.51
CA TYR A 44 -16.79 -7.58 -4.73
C TYR A 44 -17.34 -8.99 -4.51
N GLY A 45 -17.91 -9.26 -3.33
CA GLY A 45 -18.48 -10.56 -2.99
C GLY A 45 -17.43 -11.65 -2.74
N ASP A 46 -16.19 -11.26 -2.42
CA ASP A 46 -15.13 -12.18 -1.99
C ASP A 46 -15.27 -12.57 -0.50
N GLY A 47 -16.26 -11.99 0.20
CA GLY A 47 -16.53 -12.26 1.61
C GLY A 47 -15.55 -11.60 2.57
N ASN A 48 -14.59 -10.82 2.06
CA ASN A 48 -13.54 -10.18 2.85
C ASN A 48 -14.02 -8.81 3.38
N ASP A 49 -14.12 -8.66 4.69
CA ASP A 49 -14.48 -7.40 5.35
C ASP A 49 -13.25 -6.49 5.56
N TRP A 50 -12.65 -6.02 4.46
CA TRP A 50 -11.37 -5.27 4.50
C TRP A 50 -11.45 -3.98 5.31
N GLU A 51 -12.63 -3.37 5.38
CA GLU A 51 -12.87 -2.17 6.18
C GLU A 51 -12.65 -2.48 7.66
N ASN A 52 -13.38 -3.47 8.17
CA ASN A 52 -13.27 -3.91 9.55
C ASN A 52 -11.90 -4.53 9.85
N PHE A 53 -11.31 -5.31 8.94
CA PHE A 53 -9.98 -5.89 9.15
C PHE A 53 -8.88 -4.82 9.35
N LEU A 54 -8.97 -3.71 8.62
CA LEU A 54 -7.98 -2.62 8.66
C LEU A 54 -8.35 -1.46 9.60
N GLY A 55 -9.52 -1.50 10.26
CA GLY A 55 -10.02 -0.40 11.10
C GLY A 55 -10.33 0.87 10.30
N LEU A 56 -10.72 0.71 9.03
CA LEU A 56 -11.09 1.80 8.14
C LEU A 56 -12.58 2.16 8.32
N GLY A 57 -12.91 3.45 8.19
CA GLY A 57 -14.27 3.95 8.42
C GLY A 57 -14.64 4.15 9.88
N GLU A 58 -13.89 3.57 10.81
CA GLU A 58 -14.12 3.75 12.24
C GLU A 58 -13.89 5.18 12.71
N LYS A 59 -14.94 5.78 13.28
CA LYS A 59 -14.97 7.17 13.76
C LYS A 59 -14.77 8.21 12.65
N GLU A 60 -14.94 7.81 11.39
CA GLU A 60 -14.93 8.71 10.25
C GLU A 60 -16.36 8.98 9.74
N ASN A 61 -16.61 10.22 9.31
CA ASN A 61 -17.87 10.54 8.66
C ASN A 61 -17.88 9.95 7.25
N LEU A 62 -19.01 9.38 6.83
CA LEU A 62 -19.15 8.88 5.47
C LEU A 62 -19.26 10.05 4.48
N PHE A 63 -18.60 9.91 3.34
CA PHE A 63 -18.69 10.86 2.24
C PHE A 63 -20.14 11.06 1.77
N THR A 64 -20.94 9.99 1.76
CA THR A 64 -22.35 10.02 1.37
C THR A 64 -23.22 10.90 2.26
N ASP A 65 -22.85 11.05 3.53
CA ASP A 65 -23.65 11.80 4.51
C ASP A 65 -23.47 13.31 4.35
N ILE A 66 -22.33 13.73 3.80
CA ILE A 66 -22.00 15.16 3.60
C ILE A 66 -22.32 15.63 2.18
N VAL A 67 -22.07 14.80 1.16
CA VAL A 67 -22.23 15.19 -0.26
C VAL A 67 -23.68 15.47 -0.68
N THR A 68 -24.66 15.16 0.17
CA THR A 68 -26.08 15.45 -0.03
C THR A 68 -26.46 16.89 0.33
N LYS A 69 -25.57 17.64 1.00
CA LYS A 69 -25.75 19.04 1.37
C LYS A 69 -25.29 19.97 0.24
N ASP A 70 -25.56 21.27 0.37
CA ASP A 70 -25.04 22.29 -0.55
C ASP A 70 -23.53 22.50 -0.33
N VAL A 71 -22.72 21.73 -1.07
CA VAL A 71 -21.27 21.70 -0.94
C VAL A 71 -20.58 22.02 -2.26
N VAL A 72 -19.35 22.52 -2.15
CA VAL A 72 -18.45 22.66 -3.29
C VAL A 72 -17.50 21.46 -3.32
N ILE A 73 -17.40 20.81 -4.47
CA ILE A 73 -16.47 19.71 -4.68
C ILE A 73 -15.35 20.17 -5.61
N VAL A 74 -14.09 20.04 -5.17
CA VAL A 74 -12.91 20.11 -6.03
C VAL A 74 -12.55 18.69 -6.43
N SER A 75 -13.03 18.27 -7.60
CA SER A 75 -12.73 16.95 -8.15
C SER A 75 -11.34 16.98 -8.79
N CYS A 76 -10.49 16.05 -8.36
CA CYS A 76 -9.16 15.82 -8.90
C CYS A 76 -9.19 14.50 -9.67
N SER A 77 -9.26 14.61 -10.98
CA SER A 77 -9.41 13.49 -11.91
C SER A 77 -8.17 13.35 -12.78
N PRO A 78 -7.71 12.12 -13.08
CA PRO A 78 -6.73 11.92 -14.14
C PRO A 78 -7.23 12.49 -15.47
N LEU A 79 -8.45 12.14 -15.90
CA LEU A 79 -8.96 12.56 -17.22
C LEU A 79 -9.29 14.06 -17.26
N LEU A 80 -10.07 14.53 -16.29
CA LEU A 80 -10.63 15.88 -16.32
C LEU A 80 -9.74 16.91 -15.62
N GLY A 81 -8.70 16.49 -14.88
CA GLY A 81 -7.86 17.38 -14.08
C GLY A 81 -8.65 17.95 -12.90
N ILE A 82 -8.29 19.15 -12.48
CA ILE A 82 -8.95 19.84 -11.36
C ILE A 82 -10.25 20.50 -11.87
N ARG A 83 -11.37 20.18 -11.23
CA ARG A 83 -12.70 20.72 -11.55
C ARG A 83 -13.42 21.15 -10.29
N ARG A 84 -13.95 22.37 -10.29
CA ARG A 84 -14.82 22.88 -9.22
C ARG A 84 -16.27 22.65 -9.61
N LEU A 85 -16.98 21.91 -8.79
CA LEU A 85 -18.38 21.57 -9.00
C LEU A 85 -19.18 22.17 -7.84
N ARG A 86 -20.15 23.03 -8.15
CA ARG A 86 -21.19 23.42 -7.19
C ARG A 86 -22.31 22.42 -7.33
N VAL A 87 -22.52 21.63 -6.29
CA VAL A 87 -23.34 20.44 -6.41
C VAL A 87 -24.55 20.58 -5.49
N LYS A 88 -25.73 20.83 -6.09
CA LYS A 88 -27.03 20.52 -5.46
C LYS A 88 -27.45 19.05 -5.65
N GLY A 89 -26.54 18.18 -6.10
CA GLY A 89 -26.81 16.76 -6.24
C GLY A 89 -25.60 15.96 -6.68
N TYR A 90 -25.07 15.14 -5.76
CA TYR A 90 -24.12 14.03 -5.94
C TYR A 90 -24.13 13.30 -7.31
N LEU A 91 -25.25 13.36 -8.04
CA LEU A 91 -25.45 12.93 -9.42
C LEU A 91 -24.40 13.43 -10.43
N VAL A 92 -23.88 14.66 -10.30
CA VAL A 92 -22.86 15.18 -11.23
C VAL A 92 -21.53 14.44 -11.05
N LEU A 93 -21.10 14.22 -9.81
CA LEU A 93 -19.89 13.46 -9.51
C LEU A 93 -20.03 11.99 -9.96
N LYS A 94 -21.19 11.37 -9.70
CA LYS A 94 -21.51 10.03 -10.22
C LYS A 94 -21.41 9.96 -11.75
N SER A 95 -21.89 11.00 -12.44
CA SER A 95 -21.80 11.08 -13.90
C SER A 95 -20.34 11.17 -14.36
N ILE A 96 -19.49 11.98 -13.70
CA ILE A 96 -18.05 12.06 -14.00
C ILE A 96 -17.36 10.71 -13.82
N ILE A 97 -17.56 10.06 -12.68
CA ILE A 97 -16.99 8.73 -12.39
C ILE A 97 -17.46 7.71 -13.45
N LYS A 98 -18.75 7.74 -13.83
CA LYS A 98 -19.30 6.86 -14.87
C LYS A 98 -18.65 7.13 -16.23
N ILE A 99 -18.49 8.39 -16.62
CA ILE A 99 -17.84 8.80 -17.86
C ILE A 99 -16.39 8.32 -17.87
N GLU A 100 -15.62 8.58 -16.81
CA GLU A 100 -14.25 8.09 -16.69
C GLU A 100 -14.15 6.58 -16.81
N ARG A 101 -15.08 5.86 -16.18
CA ARG A 101 -15.13 4.40 -16.25
C ARG A 101 -15.36 3.89 -17.67
N ILE A 102 -16.25 4.54 -18.42
CA ILE A 102 -16.54 4.22 -19.83
C ILE A 102 -15.33 4.57 -20.69
N PHE A 103 -14.79 5.79 -20.55
CA PHE A 103 -13.63 6.24 -21.30
C PHE A 103 -12.44 5.32 -21.09
N ARG A 104 -12.10 4.96 -19.84
CA ARG A 104 -11.04 3.99 -19.54
C ARG A 104 -11.28 2.66 -20.22
N LYS A 105 -12.48 2.08 -20.17
CA LYS A 105 -12.77 0.81 -20.86
C LYS A 105 -12.56 0.90 -22.38
N ILE A 106 -12.93 2.02 -22.99
CA ILE A 106 -12.77 2.23 -24.44
C ILE A 106 -11.29 2.45 -24.78
N ILE A 107 -10.62 3.29 -23.99
CA ILE A 107 -9.22 3.70 -24.15
C ILE A 107 -8.29 2.50 -23.95
N TYR A 108 -8.42 1.75 -22.85
CA TYR A 108 -7.61 0.54 -22.59
C TYR A 108 -7.78 -0.53 -23.67
N LYS A 109 -8.95 -0.63 -24.31
CA LYS A 109 -9.17 -1.58 -25.42
C LYS A 109 -8.63 -1.12 -26.76
N ARG A 110 -8.37 0.18 -26.95
CA ARG A 110 -7.96 0.77 -28.24
C ARG A 110 -6.53 1.31 -28.25
N LEU A 111 -5.92 1.54 -27.09
CA LEU A 111 -4.60 2.19 -26.99
C LEU A 111 -3.39 1.27 -27.21
N ASP A 112 -3.54 -0.05 -27.28
CA ASP A 112 -2.43 -0.93 -27.68
C ASP A 112 -1.88 -0.56 -29.09
N SER A 113 -2.72 0.03 -29.95
CA SER A 113 -2.35 0.50 -31.29
C SER A 113 -2.03 2.00 -31.39
N LEU A 114 -2.14 2.76 -30.30
CA LEU A 114 -2.02 4.23 -30.29
C LEU A 114 -1.14 4.76 -29.14
N LYS A 115 0.04 4.14 -28.95
CA LYS A 115 1.05 4.54 -27.95
C LYS A 115 1.42 6.04 -27.96
N PHE A 116 1.24 6.73 -29.09
CA PHE A 116 1.56 8.17 -29.23
C PHE A 116 0.61 9.13 -28.46
N LEU A 117 -0.59 8.68 -28.08
CA LEU A 117 -1.50 9.48 -27.24
C LEU A 117 -1.22 9.31 -25.72
N GLY A 118 -0.18 8.55 -25.36
CA GLY A 118 0.15 8.14 -23.97
C GLY A 118 0.51 9.27 -23.00
N GLU A 119 0.68 10.51 -23.47
CA GLU A 119 0.86 11.70 -22.63
C GLU A 119 -0.48 12.30 -22.14
N TRP A 120 -1.63 11.77 -22.59
CA TRP A 120 -2.95 12.20 -22.14
C TRP A 120 -3.23 11.71 -20.70
N ARG A 121 -2.81 12.55 -19.73
CA ARG A 121 -3.14 12.48 -18.30
C ARG A 121 -3.34 11.06 -17.76
N SER A 122 -2.28 10.25 -17.90
CA SER A 122 -2.19 8.95 -17.24
C SER A 122 -2.48 9.12 -15.74
N PRO A 123 -3.15 8.16 -15.09
CA PRO A 123 -3.30 8.20 -13.64
C PRO A 123 -1.91 8.29 -12.99
N TYR A 124 -1.80 9.10 -11.95
CA TYR A 124 -0.60 9.25 -11.16
C TYR A 124 -0.41 8.06 -10.21
N TRP A 125 -0.26 6.86 -10.79
CA TRP A 125 -0.11 5.61 -10.03
C TRP A 125 1.14 5.61 -9.16
N HIS A 126 2.20 6.24 -9.66
CA HIS A 126 3.51 6.34 -9.03
C HIS A 126 3.65 7.54 -8.10
N GLY A 127 2.68 8.44 -8.07
CA GLY A 127 2.81 9.69 -7.34
C GLY A 127 2.31 10.90 -8.10
N VAL A 128 1.50 11.71 -7.43
CA VAL A 128 1.06 13.02 -7.91
C VAL A 128 2.17 14.05 -7.63
N PRO A 129 2.64 14.80 -8.63
CA PRO A 129 3.64 15.85 -8.45
C PRO A 129 3.22 16.90 -7.41
N ILE A 130 4.19 17.44 -6.68
CA ILE A 130 3.91 18.39 -5.58
C ILE A 130 3.21 19.66 -6.08
N ASN A 131 3.61 20.17 -7.25
CA ASN A 131 3.02 21.35 -7.87
C ASN A 131 1.54 21.15 -8.25
N TYR A 132 1.13 19.92 -8.58
CA TYR A 132 -0.29 19.61 -8.78
C TYR A 132 -1.06 19.72 -7.47
N ILE A 133 -0.48 19.24 -6.36
CA ILE A 133 -1.08 19.36 -5.03
C ILE A 133 -1.19 20.85 -4.65
N GLU A 134 -0.15 21.63 -4.86
CA GLU A 134 -0.17 23.09 -4.65
C GLU A 134 -1.24 23.78 -5.49
N GLU A 135 -1.43 23.39 -6.74
CA GLU A 135 -2.51 23.91 -7.60
C GLU A 135 -3.90 23.61 -7.03
N VAL A 136 -4.12 22.37 -6.57
CA VAL A 136 -5.40 21.93 -5.97
C VAL A 136 -5.74 22.77 -4.73
N PHE A 137 -4.76 23.01 -3.85
CA PHE A 137 -5.00 23.63 -2.54
C PHE A 137 -4.76 25.15 -2.52
N GLY A 138 -3.97 25.70 -3.44
CA GLY A 138 -3.58 27.11 -3.49
C GLY A 138 -4.67 28.07 -4.01
N GLY A 139 -5.66 27.57 -4.75
CA GLY A 139 -6.68 28.40 -5.39
C GLY A 139 -7.89 28.81 -4.54
N ASN A 140 -7.97 28.44 -3.25
CA ASN A 140 -9.23 28.51 -2.49
C ASN A 140 -9.36 29.72 -1.55
N LYS A 141 -10.08 30.75 -2.00
CA LYS A 141 -10.46 31.95 -1.22
C LYS A 141 -11.89 31.93 -0.64
N ASP A 142 -12.66 30.87 -0.86
CA ASP A 142 -14.05 30.78 -0.35
C ASP A 142 -14.07 30.41 1.14
N ASN A 143 -14.35 31.40 1.99
CA ASN A 143 -14.37 31.24 3.46
C ASN A 143 -15.72 30.75 4.02
N HIS A 144 -16.78 30.63 3.21
CA HIS A 144 -18.15 30.47 3.71
C HIS A 144 -18.90 29.21 3.26
N GLN A 145 -18.27 28.30 2.49
CA GLN A 145 -18.91 27.07 2.01
C GLN A 145 -18.17 25.80 2.46
N GLU A 146 -18.93 24.76 2.79
CA GLU A 146 -18.37 23.42 2.96
C GLU A 146 -17.72 22.96 1.65
N LEU A 147 -16.42 22.70 1.71
CA LEU A 147 -15.58 22.35 0.58
C LEU A 147 -15.03 20.94 0.75
N ILE A 148 -15.20 20.10 -0.27
CA ILE A 148 -14.70 18.73 -0.33
C ILE A 148 -13.69 18.61 -1.47
N TYR A 149 -12.46 18.23 -1.17
CA TYR A 149 -11.49 17.78 -2.16
C TYR A 149 -11.72 16.30 -2.43
N SER A 150 -12.00 15.91 -3.67
CA SER A 150 -12.30 14.53 -4.05
C SER A 150 -11.27 14.04 -5.05
N PHE A 151 -10.37 13.17 -4.58
CA PHE A 151 -9.35 12.54 -5.41
C PHE A 151 -9.94 11.26 -6.04
N LEU A 152 -9.94 11.19 -7.37
CA LEU A 152 -10.45 10.02 -8.09
C LEU A 152 -9.35 8.98 -8.30
N HIS A 153 -9.77 7.74 -8.51
CA HIS A 153 -8.94 6.55 -8.65
C HIS A 153 -7.60 6.79 -9.38
N GLY A 154 -6.50 6.43 -8.71
CA GLY A 154 -5.15 6.55 -9.25
C GLY A 154 -4.53 7.94 -9.18
N MET A 155 -5.16 8.92 -8.51
CA MET A 155 -4.51 10.14 -8.06
C MET A 155 -3.86 9.86 -6.71
N ARG A 156 -2.61 9.35 -6.68
CA ARG A 156 -1.98 8.88 -5.45
C ARG A 156 -0.92 9.83 -4.94
N VAL A 157 -0.98 10.12 -3.65
CA VAL A 157 0.18 10.60 -2.88
C VAL A 157 0.62 9.42 -2.03
N THR A 158 1.86 8.97 -2.20
CA THR A 158 2.36 7.78 -1.50
C THR A 158 3.10 8.15 -0.23
N LEU A 159 3.20 7.22 0.72
CA LEU A 159 4.01 7.38 1.94
C LEU A 159 5.48 7.67 1.60
N THR A 160 6.03 6.94 0.64
CA THR A 160 7.37 7.17 0.09
C THR A 160 7.55 8.60 -0.40
N GLN A 161 6.59 9.11 -1.17
CA GLN A 161 6.68 10.44 -1.76
C GLN A 161 6.70 11.54 -0.70
N ILE A 162 5.85 11.46 0.32
CA ILE A 162 5.88 12.44 1.41
C ILE A 162 7.11 12.32 2.29
N ASN A 163 7.70 11.13 2.40
CA ASN A 163 8.97 10.96 3.10
C ASN A 163 10.08 11.74 2.38
N VAL A 164 10.20 11.53 1.05
CA VAL A 164 11.17 12.24 0.20
C VAL A 164 10.96 13.75 0.27
N TRP A 165 9.71 14.22 0.09
CA TRP A 165 9.41 15.65 0.19
C TRP A 165 9.70 16.24 1.56
N GLY A 166 9.55 15.46 2.63
CA GLY A 166 9.93 15.86 3.99
C GLY A 166 11.44 16.05 4.10
N LYS A 167 12.23 15.09 3.63
CA LYS A 167 13.72 15.19 3.64
C LYS A 167 14.24 16.36 2.82
N GLU A 168 13.59 16.65 1.69
CA GLU A 168 13.92 17.79 0.83
C GLU A 168 13.48 19.15 1.43
N GLY A 169 12.73 19.14 2.54
CA GLY A 169 12.19 20.35 3.15
C GLY A 169 10.99 20.96 2.41
N SER A 170 10.43 20.26 1.42
CA SER A 170 9.26 20.69 0.66
C SER A 170 7.97 20.63 1.48
N ILE A 171 7.90 19.74 2.46
CA ILE A 171 6.79 19.63 3.42
C ILE A 171 7.32 19.38 4.84
N ASN A 172 6.47 19.47 5.86
CA ASN A 172 6.85 19.09 7.22
C ASN A 172 7.13 17.57 7.30
N PRO A 173 8.34 17.12 7.70
CA PRO A 173 8.67 15.70 7.83
C PRO A 173 7.74 14.91 8.77
N SER A 174 7.13 15.58 9.76
CA SER A 174 6.25 14.91 10.72
C SER A 174 5.00 14.31 10.08
N ILE A 175 4.60 14.77 8.89
CA ILE A 175 3.42 14.27 8.17
C ILE A 175 3.56 12.76 7.91
N TYR A 176 4.74 12.30 7.49
CA TYR A 176 4.99 10.87 7.25
C TYR A 176 4.75 10.04 8.52
N HIS A 177 5.39 10.42 9.62
CA HIS A 177 5.27 9.70 10.89
C HIS A 177 3.85 9.75 11.48
N ASN A 178 3.16 10.89 11.40
CA ASN A 178 1.79 11.04 11.90
C ASN A 178 0.81 10.14 11.15
N VAL A 179 0.91 10.11 9.81
CA VAL A 179 0.07 9.25 8.97
C VAL A 179 0.38 7.78 9.25
N LEU A 180 1.66 7.40 9.28
CA LEU A 180 2.07 6.02 9.52
C LEU A 180 1.57 5.53 10.88
N LYS A 181 1.78 6.33 11.94
CA LYS A 181 1.28 6.06 13.29
C LYS A 181 -0.24 5.86 13.31
N LYS A 182 -0.99 6.72 12.60
CA LYS A 182 -2.45 6.61 12.50
C LYS A 182 -2.89 5.32 11.80
N LEU A 183 -2.24 4.96 10.70
CA LEU A 183 -2.55 3.74 9.93
C LEU A 183 -2.22 2.47 10.74
N LYS A 184 -1.05 2.44 11.40
CA LYS A 184 -0.66 1.36 12.32
C LYS A 184 -1.66 1.22 13.46
N ALA A 185 -2.03 2.32 14.12
CA ALA A 185 -3.01 2.30 15.20
C ALA A 185 -4.37 1.74 14.75
N LYS A 186 -4.87 2.14 13.57
CA LYS A 186 -6.11 1.60 13.01
C LYS A 186 -6.05 0.09 12.81
N TYR A 187 -4.94 -0.41 12.29
CA TYR A 187 -4.78 -1.84 12.10
C TYR A 187 -4.63 -2.60 13.44
N HIS A 188 -3.68 -2.20 14.28
CA HIS A 188 -3.30 -2.96 15.48
C HIS A 188 -4.32 -2.89 16.61
N GLN A 189 -5.13 -1.84 16.68
CA GLN A 189 -6.19 -1.74 17.69
C GLN A 189 -7.44 -2.54 17.31
N GLN A 190 -7.53 -2.99 16.07
CA GLN A 190 -8.74 -3.58 15.53
C GLN A 190 -8.76 -5.10 15.68
N GLN A 191 -9.81 -5.61 16.30
CA GLN A 191 -10.06 -7.05 16.44
C GLN A 191 -10.80 -7.57 15.21
N HIS A 192 -10.38 -8.72 14.68
CA HIS A 192 -11.03 -9.35 13.53
C HIS A 192 -10.85 -10.87 13.57
N PRO A 193 -11.87 -11.68 13.20
CA PRO A 193 -11.75 -13.14 13.19
C PRO A 193 -10.61 -13.70 12.35
N ASP A 194 -10.24 -13.02 11.26
CA ASP A 194 -9.13 -13.43 10.40
C ASP A 194 -7.74 -12.96 10.88
N LYS A 195 -7.65 -12.24 12.01
CA LYS A 195 -6.38 -11.90 12.66
C LYS A 195 -5.94 -13.01 13.61
N ILE A 196 -5.72 -14.19 13.04
CA ILE A 196 -5.21 -15.35 13.77
C ILE A 196 -3.76 -15.58 13.36
N SER A 197 -2.87 -15.56 14.36
CA SER A 197 -1.47 -15.94 14.18
C SER A 197 -1.29 -17.43 14.42
N TYR A 198 -0.50 -18.07 13.54
CA TYR A 198 0.00 -19.43 13.77
C TYR A 198 1.52 -19.43 14.03
N TYR A 199 2.12 -18.25 14.21
CA TYR A 199 3.54 -18.09 14.44
C TYR A 199 3.98 -18.67 15.78
N ASN A 200 5.11 -19.35 15.77
CA ASN A 200 5.76 -19.80 16.98
C ASN A 200 6.35 -18.58 17.72
N GLN A 201 5.78 -18.24 18.87
CA GLN A 201 6.18 -17.09 19.67
C GLN A 201 7.56 -17.26 20.32
N GLU A 202 8.13 -18.47 20.31
CA GLU A 202 9.48 -18.74 20.82
C GLU A 202 10.57 -18.62 19.74
N LEU A 203 10.18 -18.39 18.49
CA LEU A 203 11.09 -18.31 17.34
C LEU A 203 10.95 -16.95 16.65
N ILE A 204 11.98 -16.59 15.88
CA ILE A 204 11.95 -15.45 14.96
C ILE A 204 11.21 -15.89 13.69
N ASN A 205 10.07 -15.29 13.42
CA ASN A 205 9.20 -15.62 12.30
C ASN A 205 9.54 -14.72 11.10
N ILE A 206 10.08 -15.34 10.05
CA ILE A 206 10.53 -14.65 8.84
C ILE A 206 9.49 -14.87 7.73
N ALA A 207 8.79 -13.82 7.34
CA ALA A 207 7.80 -13.86 6.27
C ALA A 207 8.44 -13.55 4.92
N VAL A 208 8.29 -14.49 3.98
CA VAL A 208 8.83 -14.43 2.62
C VAL A 208 7.68 -14.51 1.61
N PRO A 209 7.03 -13.39 1.28
CA PRO A 209 6.00 -13.37 0.25
C PRO A 209 6.63 -13.36 -1.15
N ILE A 210 6.24 -14.31 -1.99
CA ILE A 210 6.72 -14.50 -3.36
C ILE A 210 5.56 -14.30 -4.32
N ARG A 211 5.65 -13.29 -5.19
CA ARG A 211 4.64 -13.02 -6.21
C ARG A 211 4.87 -13.87 -7.48
N ARG A 212 3.84 -14.62 -7.92
CA ARG A 212 3.88 -15.42 -9.18
C ARG A 212 2.74 -15.11 -10.15
N GLU A 213 1.47 -15.14 -9.73
CA GLU A 213 0.29 -15.12 -10.63
C GLU A 213 0.37 -14.23 -11.89
N ASP A 214 0.50 -12.91 -11.71
CA ASP A 214 0.41 -11.92 -12.79
C ASP A 214 1.72 -11.18 -13.01
N ALA A 215 2.78 -11.59 -12.32
CA ALA A 215 4.09 -10.98 -12.46
C ALA A 215 4.77 -11.64 -13.65
N THR A 216 5.08 -10.85 -14.67
CA THR A 216 5.89 -11.33 -15.80
C THR A 216 7.27 -10.68 -15.77
N LEU A 217 8.26 -11.34 -16.37
CA LEU A 217 9.59 -10.74 -16.55
C LEU A 217 9.53 -9.40 -17.28
N GLU A 218 8.57 -9.26 -18.21
CA GLU A 218 8.39 -8.06 -19.04
C GLU A 218 7.85 -6.84 -18.27
N ASP A 219 7.14 -7.06 -17.16
CA ASP A 219 6.55 -5.97 -16.38
C ASP A 219 7.47 -5.48 -15.24
N GLY A 220 8.65 -6.09 -15.08
CA GLY A 220 9.65 -5.75 -14.08
C GLY A 220 9.22 -6.01 -12.62
N ARG A 221 8.09 -6.71 -12.40
CA ARG A 221 7.59 -7.06 -11.06
C ARG A 221 7.97 -8.48 -10.66
N PHE A 222 8.44 -9.30 -11.60
CA PHE A 222 8.89 -10.66 -11.34
C PHE A 222 10.31 -10.66 -10.77
N LEU A 223 10.44 -11.12 -9.53
CA LEU A 223 11.74 -11.42 -8.91
C LEU A 223 11.98 -12.93 -8.93
N GLN A 224 13.18 -13.31 -9.36
CA GLN A 224 13.61 -14.72 -9.44
C GLN A 224 13.67 -15.34 -8.04
N LEU A 225 13.52 -16.67 -7.92
CA LEU A 225 13.64 -17.35 -6.63
C LEU A 225 14.99 -17.08 -5.96
N GLN A 226 16.07 -17.00 -6.75
CA GLN A 226 17.42 -16.73 -6.25
C GLN A 226 17.52 -15.43 -5.43
N PHE A 227 16.73 -14.40 -5.79
CA PHE A 227 16.66 -13.16 -5.01
C PHE A 227 16.22 -13.45 -3.56
N TYR A 228 15.14 -14.20 -3.38
CA TYR A 228 14.62 -14.55 -2.05
C TYR A 228 15.56 -15.51 -1.32
N GLU A 229 16.12 -16.49 -2.03
CA GLU A 229 17.06 -17.45 -1.45
C GLU A 229 18.32 -16.76 -0.90
N ASN A 230 18.86 -15.77 -1.62
CA ASN A 230 20.03 -15.02 -1.20
C ASN A 230 19.76 -14.22 0.07
N ILE A 231 18.59 -13.58 0.18
CA ILE A 231 18.19 -12.85 1.39
C ILE A 231 18.09 -13.81 2.57
N VAL A 232 17.38 -14.93 2.40
CA VAL A 232 17.18 -15.92 3.45
C VAL A 232 18.50 -16.54 3.91
N GLN A 233 19.41 -16.85 2.98
CA GLN A 233 20.74 -17.35 3.29
C GLN A 233 21.50 -16.38 4.22
N GLN A 234 21.54 -15.08 3.89
CA GLN A 234 22.19 -14.05 4.70
C GLN A 234 21.52 -13.87 6.07
N LEU A 235 20.19 -13.92 6.14
CA LEU A 235 19.44 -13.85 7.40
C LEU A 235 19.83 -14.99 8.36
N ILE A 236 19.91 -16.21 7.84
CA ILE A 236 20.21 -17.40 8.64
C ILE A 236 21.67 -17.40 9.12
N GLU A 237 22.58 -16.80 8.35
CA GLU A 237 23.98 -16.61 8.79
C GLU A 237 24.11 -15.66 9.98
N VAL A 238 23.16 -14.72 10.13
CA VAL A 238 23.12 -13.77 11.25
C VAL A 238 22.43 -14.38 12.48
N PHE A 239 21.39 -15.19 12.27
CA PHE A 239 20.62 -15.76 13.36
C PHE A 239 21.30 -16.99 13.99
N PRO A 240 21.22 -17.16 15.33
CA PRO A 240 21.64 -18.39 15.98
C PRO A 240 20.96 -19.62 15.37
N GLU A 241 21.66 -20.76 15.36
CA GLU A 241 21.06 -22.01 14.90
C GLU A 241 19.73 -22.29 15.60
N GLN A 242 18.71 -22.63 14.82
CA GLN A 242 17.38 -23.00 15.31
C GLN A 242 16.61 -21.91 16.05
N SER A 243 16.96 -20.63 15.91
CA SER A 243 16.19 -19.52 16.51
C SER A 243 15.11 -18.93 15.58
N TYR A 244 14.85 -19.53 14.42
CA TYR A 244 13.95 -18.99 13.41
C TYR A 244 12.99 -20.04 12.81
N GLU A 245 11.92 -19.54 12.19
CA GLU A 245 11.01 -20.28 11.30
C GLU A 245 10.75 -19.45 10.03
N LEU A 246 10.86 -20.08 8.86
CA LEU A 246 10.57 -19.45 7.57
C LEU A 246 9.11 -19.68 7.18
N HIS A 247 8.41 -18.62 6.79
CA HIS A 247 7.04 -18.68 6.29
C HIS A 247 7.00 -18.19 4.84
N ILE A 248 6.84 -19.11 3.89
CA ILE A 248 6.84 -18.81 2.46
C ILE A 248 5.40 -18.63 1.97
N TYR A 249 5.02 -17.41 1.62
CA TYR A 249 3.68 -17.09 1.13
C TYR A 249 3.68 -16.94 -0.37
N SER A 250 2.75 -17.60 -1.06
CA SER A 250 2.61 -17.42 -2.50
C SER A 250 1.19 -17.71 -2.97
N LEU A 251 0.69 -16.83 -3.83
CA LEU A 251 -0.47 -17.13 -4.67
C LEU A 251 0.10 -17.59 -6.02
N ALA A 252 0.04 -18.90 -6.25
CA ALA A 252 0.84 -19.57 -7.26
C ALA A 252 0.06 -20.70 -7.93
N SER A 253 0.40 -20.95 -9.21
CA SER A 253 0.01 -22.19 -9.87
C SER A 253 0.61 -23.40 -9.15
N GLU A 254 0.09 -24.60 -9.41
CA GLU A 254 0.64 -25.84 -8.83
C GLU A 254 2.13 -26.03 -9.20
N GLU A 255 2.50 -25.68 -10.44
CA GLU A 255 3.88 -25.74 -10.92
C GLU A 255 4.80 -24.77 -10.18
N ASP A 256 4.41 -23.49 -10.09
CA ASP A 256 5.17 -22.47 -9.36
C ASP A 256 5.30 -22.83 -7.86
N ALA A 257 4.22 -23.34 -7.26
CA ALA A 257 4.22 -23.77 -5.86
C ALA A 257 5.21 -24.91 -5.64
N GLN A 258 5.25 -25.90 -6.54
CA GLN A 258 6.19 -27.01 -6.44
C GLN A 258 7.63 -26.55 -6.65
N GLU A 259 7.89 -25.58 -7.53
CA GLU A 259 9.21 -24.98 -7.71
C GLU A 259 9.68 -24.30 -6.41
N ILE A 260 8.82 -23.46 -5.81
CA ILE A 260 9.08 -22.79 -4.53
C ILE A 260 9.38 -23.82 -3.43
N ILE A 261 8.53 -24.84 -3.28
CA ILE A 261 8.72 -25.89 -2.28
C ILE A 261 10.06 -26.59 -2.48
N ASN A 262 10.38 -26.97 -3.72
CA ASN A 262 11.64 -27.67 -4.04
C ASN A 262 12.88 -26.81 -3.77
N SER A 263 12.78 -25.49 -3.96
CA SER A 263 13.86 -24.53 -3.75
C SER A 263 14.19 -24.38 -2.25
N PHE A 264 13.16 -24.20 -1.40
CA PHE A 264 13.37 -23.94 0.03
C PHE A 264 13.49 -25.21 0.89
N SER A 265 12.68 -26.25 0.65
CA SER A 265 12.66 -27.46 1.49
C SER A 265 13.95 -28.30 1.43
N LYS A 266 14.75 -28.13 0.37
CA LYS A 266 16.05 -28.80 0.25
C LYS A 266 17.16 -28.13 1.06
N LYS A 267 16.98 -26.85 1.39
CA LYS A 267 18.02 -26.01 1.99
C LYS A 267 17.76 -25.74 3.47
N TYR A 268 16.51 -25.80 3.91
CA TYR A 268 16.10 -25.34 5.23
C TYR A 268 15.13 -26.33 5.88
N ASP A 269 15.38 -26.66 7.15
CA ASP A 269 14.61 -27.67 7.89
C ASP A 269 13.36 -27.10 8.60
N ARG A 270 13.27 -25.78 8.77
CA ARG A 270 12.16 -25.07 9.45
C ARG A 270 11.45 -24.11 8.50
N VAL A 271 10.67 -24.69 7.60
CA VAL A 271 9.92 -23.93 6.58
C VAL A 271 8.45 -24.34 6.60
N GLN A 272 7.58 -23.35 6.69
CA GLN A 272 6.14 -23.47 6.50
C GLN A 272 5.78 -22.89 5.13
N PHE A 273 5.04 -23.66 4.33
CA PHE A 273 4.60 -23.23 3.01
C PHE A 273 3.13 -22.85 3.03
N HIS A 274 2.85 -21.59 2.70
CA HIS A 274 1.53 -20.96 2.73
C HIS A 274 1.09 -20.65 1.29
N THR A 275 0.85 -21.71 0.51
CA THR A 275 0.43 -21.58 -0.90
C THR A 275 -1.09 -21.47 -1.00
N ASN A 276 -1.56 -20.40 -1.64
CA ASN A 276 -2.99 -20.13 -1.88
C ASN A 276 -3.83 -19.93 -0.60
N GLU A 277 -3.22 -19.37 0.45
CA GLU A 277 -3.94 -18.96 1.67
C GLU A 277 -4.88 -17.76 1.44
N PRO A 278 -5.94 -17.61 2.27
CA PRO A 278 -6.81 -16.45 2.22
C PRO A 278 -6.05 -15.13 2.39
N SER A 279 -6.34 -14.14 1.54
CA SER A 279 -5.55 -12.90 1.49
C SER A 279 -5.55 -12.11 2.81
N MET A 280 -6.62 -12.14 3.61
CA MET A 280 -6.65 -11.48 4.92
C MET A 280 -5.70 -12.15 5.92
N THR A 281 -5.66 -13.48 5.93
CA THR A 281 -4.72 -14.26 6.75
C THR A 281 -3.28 -13.94 6.36
N VAL A 282 -2.97 -13.99 5.06
CA VAL A 282 -1.64 -13.62 4.54
C VAL A 282 -1.29 -12.19 4.95
N MET A 283 -2.18 -11.22 4.70
CA MET A 283 -1.96 -9.82 5.08
C MET A 283 -1.67 -9.69 6.58
N HIS A 284 -2.41 -10.40 7.44
CA HIS A 284 -2.17 -10.37 8.88
C HIS A 284 -0.77 -10.87 9.24
N HIS A 285 -0.40 -12.04 8.75
CA HIS A 285 0.90 -12.64 9.02
C HIS A 285 2.06 -11.79 8.54
N LEU A 286 1.96 -11.23 7.33
CA LEU A 286 2.98 -10.30 6.82
C LEU A 286 3.11 -9.04 7.71
N ILE A 287 2.04 -8.58 8.37
CA ILE A 287 2.11 -7.42 9.27
C ILE A 287 2.79 -7.78 10.59
N ILE A 288 2.46 -8.94 11.15
CA ILE A 288 2.91 -9.33 12.50
C ILE A 288 4.21 -10.12 12.53
N SER A 289 4.84 -10.39 11.38
CA SER A 289 6.12 -11.10 11.32
C SER A 289 7.25 -10.26 11.91
N ASP A 290 8.22 -10.95 12.53
CA ASP A 290 9.41 -10.32 13.11
C ASP A 290 10.32 -9.75 12.01
N VAL A 291 10.46 -10.50 10.90
CA VAL A 291 11.17 -10.07 9.70
C VAL A 291 10.27 -10.27 8.47
N LEU A 292 10.10 -9.23 7.67
CA LEU A 292 9.31 -9.26 6.43
C LEU A 292 10.17 -8.93 5.21
N ILE A 293 10.12 -9.79 4.19
CA ILE A 293 10.65 -9.45 2.86
C ILE A 293 9.55 -8.72 2.05
N VAL A 294 9.89 -7.58 1.46
CA VAL A 294 8.96 -6.72 0.70
C VAL A 294 9.40 -6.60 -0.76
N ASP A 295 8.61 -7.18 -1.66
CA ASP A 295 8.83 -7.18 -3.11
C ASP A 295 8.06 -6.05 -3.86
N HIS A 296 7.95 -6.19 -5.18
CA HIS A 296 7.26 -5.24 -6.08
C HIS A 296 5.72 -5.27 -5.99
N SER A 297 5.16 -6.10 -5.12
CA SER A 297 3.72 -6.22 -4.92
C SER A 297 3.19 -5.06 -4.09
N SER A 298 2.24 -4.29 -4.65
CA SER A 298 1.49 -3.33 -3.82
C SER A 298 0.75 -3.99 -2.66
N PHE A 299 0.46 -5.30 -2.75
CA PHE A 299 -0.14 -6.06 -1.65
C PHE A 299 0.88 -6.35 -0.53
N HIS A 300 2.17 -6.54 -0.83
CA HIS A 300 3.24 -6.76 0.17
C HIS A 300 3.82 -5.45 0.70
N GLN A 301 3.66 -4.33 -0.01
CA GLN A 301 4.08 -3.01 0.48
C GLN A 301 3.23 -2.50 1.64
N ILE A 302 1.91 -2.71 1.57
CA ILE A 302 0.99 -2.31 2.65
C ILE A 302 1.38 -2.95 4.00
N PRO A 303 1.57 -4.27 4.11
CA PRO A 303 1.96 -4.89 5.37
C PRO A 303 3.33 -4.39 5.83
N GLY A 304 4.28 -4.12 4.93
CA GLY A 304 5.55 -3.50 5.30
C GLY A 304 5.39 -2.15 6.02
N PHE A 305 4.46 -1.29 5.57
CA PHE A 305 4.16 -0.03 6.27
C PHE A 305 3.42 -0.23 7.60
N LEU A 306 2.59 -1.26 7.73
CA LEU A 306 1.82 -1.53 8.94
C LEU A 306 2.61 -2.33 9.99
N SER A 307 3.66 -3.05 9.55
CA SER A 307 4.49 -3.91 10.38
C SER A 307 5.35 -3.11 11.37
N GLU A 308 5.53 -3.69 12.55
CA GLU A 308 6.44 -3.23 13.60
C GLU A 308 7.75 -4.01 13.63
N GLY A 309 7.86 -5.08 12.84
CA GLY A 309 9.09 -5.85 12.66
C GLY A 309 10.09 -5.18 11.72
N ILE A 310 11.14 -5.90 11.37
CA ILE A 310 12.20 -5.46 10.45
C ILE A 310 11.78 -5.81 9.01
N LYS A 311 11.96 -4.90 8.07
CA LYS A 311 11.60 -5.08 6.65
C LYS A 311 12.86 -5.09 5.79
N LEU A 312 13.02 -6.13 5.00
CA LEU A 312 14.01 -6.20 3.92
C LEU A 312 13.28 -5.93 2.60
N TYR A 313 13.53 -4.78 1.98
CA TYR A 313 12.74 -4.35 0.83
C TYR A 313 13.60 -4.14 -0.42
N HIS A 314 13.06 -4.49 -1.58
CA HIS A 314 13.69 -4.16 -2.86
C HIS A 314 13.28 -2.74 -3.32
N PRO A 315 14.21 -1.77 -3.38
CA PRO A 315 13.88 -0.41 -3.79
C PRO A 315 13.40 -0.33 -5.23
N HIS A 316 12.27 0.33 -5.47
CA HIS A 316 11.73 0.56 -6.80
C HIS A 316 10.80 1.78 -6.83
N GLY A 317 10.15 2.04 -7.96
CA GLY A 317 9.37 3.26 -8.20
C GLY A 317 8.22 3.54 -7.22
N TYR A 318 7.80 2.58 -6.38
CA TYR A 318 6.75 2.79 -5.36
C TYR A 318 7.28 2.83 -3.93
N ILE A 319 8.47 2.28 -3.67
CA ILE A 319 9.06 2.18 -2.35
C ILE A 319 10.58 2.34 -2.48
N LYS A 320 11.12 3.43 -1.96
CA LYS A 320 12.52 3.81 -2.08
C LYS A 320 12.84 4.84 -1.02
N GLU A 321 14.10 4.99 -0.67
CA GLU A 321 14.54 6.10 0.20
C GLU A 321 13.74 6.13 1.53
N LEU A 322 13.46 4.96 2.10
CA LEU A 322 12.91 4.85 3.45
C LEU A 322 14.11 4.86 4.41
N ASP A 323 14.30 5.98 5.13
CA ASP A 323 15.37 6.12 6.14
C ASP A 323 14.73 5.87 7.51
N ASP A 324 14.36 4.62 7.73
CA ASP A 324 13.82 4.11 8.98
C ASP A 324 14.70 2.91 9.35
N ASP A 325 15.12 2.85 10.61
CA ASP A 325 16.07 1.84 11.13
C ASP A 325 15.54 0.41 10.98
N THR A 326 14.24 0.26 10.74
CA THR A 326 13.60 -1.02 10.50
C THR A 326 13.38 -1.33 9.02
N TRP A 327 13.80 -0.47 8.08
CA TRP A 327 13.68 -0.69 6.63
C TRP A 327 15.06 -0.80 5.96
N ILE A 328 15.46 -2.02 5.65
CA ILE A 328 16.78 -2.33 5.10
C ILE A 328 16.65 -2.59 3.60
N PRO A 329 17.34 -1.81 2.75
CA PRO A 329 17.31 -1.99 1.31
C PRO A 329 18.04 -3.26 0.90
N VAL A 330 17.47 -3.96 -0.08
CA VAL A 330 18.04 -5.13 -0.74
C VAL A 330 18.26 -4.81 -2.21
N ASP A 331 19.40 -5.18 -2.78
CA ASP A 331 19.69 -4.96 -4.20
C ASP A 331 19.03 -6.02 -5.13
N ASP A 332 19.17 -5.86 -6.44
CA ASP A 332 18.60 -6.76 -7.45
C ASP A 332 19.09 -8.23 -7.32
N GLN A 333 20.20 -8.47 -6.60
CA GLN A 333 20.76 -9.79 -6.35
C GLN A 333 20.30 -10.39 -5.02
N GLY A 334 19.45 -9.70 -4.26
CA GLY A 334 19.04 -10.18 -2.95
C GLY A 334 20.08 -9.92 -1.86
N MET A 335 21.03 -9.02 -2.07
CA MET A 335 22.06 -8.67 -1.09
C MET A 335 21.64 -7.47 -0.26
N PHE A 336 21.88 -7.51 1.05
CA PHE A 336 21.66 -6.40 1.97
C PHE A 336 22.86 -6.22 2.90
N ASN A 337 22.96 -5.06 3.54
CA ASN A 337 24.01 -4.80 4.52
C ASN A 337 23.67 -5.52 5.84
N GLN A 338 24.47 -6.54 6.18
CA GLN A 338 24.27 -7.31 7.40
C GLN A 338 24.48 -6.49 8.68
N ASP A 339 25.36 -5.49 8.67
CA ASP A 339 25.59 -4.62 9.83
C ASP A 339 24.33 -3.79 10.13
N ASP A 340 23.71 -3.20 9.09
CA ASP A 340 22.45 -2.46 9.21
C ASP A 340 21.33 -3.36 9.75
N PHE A 341 21.32 -4.64 9.35
CA PHE A 341 20.37 -5.63 9.86
C PHE A 341 20.61 -5.99 11.33
N VAL A 342 21.86 -6.23 11.72
CA VAL A 342 22.23 -6.52 13.11
C VAL A 342 21.88 -5.33 14.00
N ASP A 343 22.16 -4.10 13.55
CA ASP A 343 21.79 -2.89 14.26
C ASP A 343 20.26 -2.77 14.43
N ALA A 344 19.50 -3.05 13.37
CA ALA A 344 18.03 -3.08 13.43
C ALA A 344 17.53 -4.12 14.45
N VAL A 345 18.09 -5.34 14.47
CA VAL A 345 17.73 -6.40 15.43
C VAL A 345 18.04 -5.97 16.86
N ASN A 346 19.22 -5.39 17.10
CA ASN A 346 19.63 -4.93 18.42
C ASN A 346 18.71 -3.80 18.94
N ASN A 347 18.35 -2.86 18.07
CA ASN A 347 17.43 -1.78 18.41
C ASN A 347 15.99 -2.29 18.63
N TRP A 348 15.54 -3.25 17.82
CA TRP A 348 14.23 -3.87 17.95
C TRP A 348 14.06 -4.63 19.27
N GLY A 349 15.06 -5.41 19.67
CA GLY A 349 15.04 -6.18 20.93
C GLY A 349 14.93 -5.32 22.21
N THR A 350 15.38 -4.06 22.17
CA THR A 350 15.20 -3.13 23.31
C THR A 350 13.76 -2.60 23.43
N ASN A 351 12.99 -2.59 22.34
CA ASN A 351 11.62 -2.08 22.29
C ASN A 351 10.54 -3.13 22.60
N LEU A 352 10.89 -4.42 22.71
CA LEU A 352 9.98 -5.51 23.12
C LEU A 352 9.70 -5.55 24.65
N SER A 353 10.15 -4.53 25.38
CA SER A 353 9.90 -4.36 26.82
C SER A 353 9.03 -3.14 27.12
N VAL A 354 7.82 -3.10 26.54
CA VAL A 354 6.77 -2.12 26.91
C VAL A 354 5.42 -2.81 27.11
#